data_AF-A0A3D2IMM4-F1
#
_entry.id   AF-A0A3D2IMM4-F1
#
_cell.length_a   1.000
_cell.length_b   1.000
_cell.length_c   1.000
_cell.angle_alpha   90.00
_cell.angle_beta   90.00
_cell.angle_gamma   90.00
#
_symmetry.space_group_name_H-M   'P 1'
#
loop_
_entity.id
_entity.type
_entity.pdbx_description
1 polymer ?
#
loop_
_entity_poly.entity_id
_entity_poly.type
_entity_poly.pdbx_seq_one_letter_code
_entity_poly.pdbx_strand_id
1 'polypeptide(L)'
;MKKFKLPFLVTALCLILFGTTQITNAQTVFETTLSGSNEVPTVTTSANGNITATLNGNELTIEGSFEGLSSTYLFSHLHAGMAGEAGGVLFTLNATVDTDGKGGTYTTANNTFT
;
A
#
# COMPACT_ATOMS: atom_id res chain seq x y z
N MET A 1 52.66 -23.00 36.41
CA MET A 1 51.76 -22.84 35.24
C MET A 1 50.34 -22.57 35.76
N LYS A 2 49.89 -21.31 35.74
CA LYS A 2 48.60 -20.90 36.30
C LYS A 2 47.48 -21.16 35.28
N LYS A 3 46.47 -21.96 35.64
CA LYS A 3 45.30 -22.25 34.81
C LYS A 3 44.37 -21.04 34.83
N PHE A 4 44.20 -20.38 33.69
CA PHE A 4 43.24 -19.28 33.51
C PHE A 4 41.82 -19.88 33.49
N LYS A 5 40.97 -19.48 34.45
CA LYS A 5 39.55 -19.87 34.47
C LYS A 5 38.78 -18.89 33.58
N LEU A 6 38.14 -19.42 32.54
CA LEU A 6 37.29 -18.66 31.61
C LEU A 6 35.77 -18.86 31.84
N PRO A 7 35.15 -18.44 32.97
CA PRO A 7 33.69 -18.46 33.01
C PRO A 7 33.18 -17.10 33.48
N PHE A 8 33.19 -16.07 32.62
CA PHE A 8 32.33 -14.91 32.89
C PHE A 8 32.04 -14.06 31.65
N LEU A 9 32.86 -14.14 30.59
CA LEU A 9 32.69 -13.28 29.42
C LEU A 9 31.67 -13.79 28.39
N VAL A 10 31.28 -15.07 28.44
CA VAL A 10 30.35 -15.67 27.44
C VAL A 10 28.88 -15.40 27.81
N THR A 11 28.57 -15.14 29.08
CA THR A 11 27.18 -14.98 29.55
C THR A 11 26.59 -13.58 29.30
N ALA A 12 27.42 -12.56 29.10
CA ALA A 12 26.95 -11.19 28.86
C ALA A 12 26.57 -10.91 27.40
N LEU A 13 27.07 -11.71 26.44
CA LEU A 13 26.81 -11.50 25.02
C LEU A 13 25.46 -12.09 24.54
N CYS A 14 24.93 -13.10 25.24
CA CYS A 14 23.63 -13.70 24.91
C CYS A 14 22.41 -12.86 25.34
N LEU A 15 22.57 -11.90 26.25
CA LEU A 15 21.44 -11.11 26.76
C LEU A 15 21.06 -9.91 25.88
N ILE A 16 21.91 -9.55 24.92
CA ILE A 16 21.67 -8.42 24.00
C ILE A 16 20.88 -8.88 22.75
N LEU A 17 20.69 -10.19 22.58
CA LEU A 17 20.12 -10.75 21.34
C LEU A 17 18.58 -10.92 21.35
N PHE A 18 17.89 -10.60 22.46
CA PHE A 18 16.44 -10.83 22.59
C PHE A 18 15.61 -9.56 22.90
N GLY A 19 16.22 -8.37 22.85
CA GLY A 19 15.60 -7.12 23.33
C GLY A 19 14.99 -6.21 22.27
N THR A 20 14.67 -6.67 21.05
CA THR A 20 13.95 -5.80 20.11
C THR A 20 12.46 -5.84 20.43
N THR A 21 11.92 -4.72 20.94
CA THR A 21 10.48 -4.50 20.98
C THR A 21 9.99 -4.41 19.54
N GLN A 22 9.44 -5.50 19.02
CA GLN A 22 8.73 -5.49 17.75
C GLN A 22 7.47 -4.64 17.96
N ILE A 23 7.48 -3.40 17.48
CA ILE A 23 6.27 -2.59 17.41
C ILE A 23 5.43 -3.19 16.29
N THR A 24 4.55 -4.13 16.64
CA THR A 24 3.50 -4.56 15.73
C THR A 24 2.41 -3.49 15.72
N ASN A 25 2.15 -2.88 14.57
CA ASN A 25 0.99 -2.03 14.41
C ASN A 25 -0.17 -2.88 13.87
N ALA A 26 -1.40 -2.49 14.23
CA ALA A 26 -2.57 -3.14 13.66
C ALA A 26 -2.66 -2.77 12.18
N GLN A 27 -2.64 -3.78 11.32
CA GLN A 27 -2.84 -3.60 9.88
C GLN A 27 -4.34 -3.60 9.58
N THR A 28 -4.80 -2.57 8.88
CA THR A 28 -6.14 -2.55 8.28
C THR A 28 -6.01 -2.71 6.78
N VAL A 29 -6.75 -3.66 6.21
CA VAL A 29 -6.77 -3.89 4.76
C VAL A 29 -8.14 -3.48 4.23
N PHE A 30 -8.13 -2.68 3.17
CA PHE A 30 -9.30 -2.29 2.40
C PHE A 30 -9.15 -2.87 0.99
N GLU A 31 -10.21 -3.48 0.49
CA GLU A 31 -10.27 -3.99 -0.87
C GLU A 31 -11.43 -3.32 -1.59
N THR A 32 -11.20 -2.94 -2.84
CA THR A 32 -12.25 -2.34 -3.67
C THR A 32 -12.11 -2.76 -5.13
N THR A 33 -13.23 -2.77 -5.83
CA THR A 33 -13.29 -2.93 -7.28
C THR A 33 -13.57 -1.55 -7.88
N LEU A 34 -12.77 -1.15 -8.87
CA LEU A 34 -13.00 0.07 -9.62
C LEU A 34 -14.09 -0.18 -10.66
N SER A 35 -15.13 0.65 -10.63
CA SER A 35 -16.25 0.60 -11.58
C SER A 35 -16.78 2.01 -11.81
N GLY A 36 -17.19 2.32 -13.04
CA GLY A 36 -17.86 3.58 -13.35
C GLY A 36 -19.17 3.79 -12.57
N SER A 37 -19.76 2.73 -12.01
CA SER A 37 -20.89 2.82 -11.08
C SER A 37 -20.57 3.48 -9.75
N ASN A 38 -19.28 3.58 -9.40
CA ASN A 38 -18.82 4.23 -8.17
C ASN A 38 -18.50 5.72 -8.36
N GLU A 39 -18.55 6.23 -9.60
CA GLU A 39 -18.40 7.64 -9.90
C GLU A 39 -19.66 8.43 -9.57
N VAL A 40 -19.48 9.73 -9.29
CA VAL A 40 -20.57 10.68 -9.08
C VAL A 40 -20.41 11.86 -10.04
N PRO A 41 -21.23 11.95 -11.11
CA PRO A 41 -22.27 11.01 -11.51
C PRO A 41 -21.71 9.70 -12.10
N THR A 42 -22.52 8.63 -12.04
CA THR A 42 -22.16 7.31 -12.58
C THR A 42 -21.80 7.36 -14.06
N VAL A 43 -20.74 6.65 -14.44
CA VAL A 43 -20.26 6.52 -15.81
C VAL A 43 -20.51 5.11 -16.33
N THR A 44 -21.14 5.00 -17.50
CA THR A 44 -21.27 3.71 -18.22
C THR A 44 -19.98 3.41 -18.97
N THR A 45 -19.24 2.40 -18.52
CA THR A 45 -17.97 1.98 -19.11
C THR A 45 -17.75 0.48 -18.93
N SER A 46 -16.92 -0.12 -19.78
CA SER A 46 -16.40 -1.48 -19.57
C SER A 46 -15.11 -1.49 -18.73
N ALA A 47 -14.56 -0.32 -18.39
CA ALA A 47 -13.36 -0.23 -17.60
C ALA A 47 -13.58 -0.76 -16.18
N ASN A 48 -12.61 -1.51 -15.67
CA ASN A 48 -12.65 -2.11 -14.35
C ASN A 48 -11.25 -2.15 -13.74
N GLY A 49 -11.18 -2.50 -12.46
CA GLY A 49 -9.92 -2.71 -11.76
C GLY A 49 -10.14 -3.22 -10.34
N ASN A 50 -9.05 -3.56 -9.66
CA ASN A 50 -9.07 -3.98 -8.27
C ASN A 50 -7.92 -3.32 -7.54
N ILE A 51 -8.19 -2.82 -6.34
CA ILE A 51 -7.20 -2.15 -5.49
C ILE A 51 -7.26 -2.76 -4.10
N THR A 52 -6.07 -3.02 -3.56
CA THR A 52 -5.85 -3.31 -2.15
C THR A 52 -5.09 -2.14 -1.54
N ALA A 53 -5.65 -1.60 -0.46
CA ALA A 53 -5.05 -0.55 0.33
C ALA A 53 -4.76 -1.08 1.74
N THR A 54 -3.51 -1.02 2.15
CA THR A 54 -3.07 -1.52 3.45
C THR A 54 -2.59 -0.35 4.31
N LEU A 55 -3.27 -0.09 5.41
CA LEU A 55 -2.87 0.88 6.42
C LEU A 55 -2.17 0.15 7.58
N ASN A 56 -0.89 0.47 7.80
CA ASN A 56 -0.07 -0.07 8.88
C ASN A 56 0.46 1.08 9.74
N GLY A 57 -0.20 1.37 10.86
CA GLY A 57 0.05 2.59 11.63
C GLY A 57 -0.33 3.83 10.83
N ASN A 58 0.67 4.66 10.50
CA ASN A 58 0.50 5.85 9.67
C ASN A 58 0.89 5.63 8.20
N GLU A 59 1.39 4.45 7.84
CA GLU A 59 1.81 4.15 6.48
C GLU A 59 0.68 3.49 5.70
N LEU A 60 0.27 4.11 4.59
CA LEU A 60 -0.70 3.58 3.64
C LEU A 60 0.05 3.10 2.39
N THR A 61 -0.10 1.82 2.06
CA THR A 61 0.39 1.25 0.79
C THR A 61 -0.76 0.86 -0.11
N ILE A 62 -0.62 1.10 -1.41
CA ILE A 62 -1.64 0.81 -2.42
C ILE A 62 -1.04 -0.10 -3.51
N GLU A 63 -1.76 -1.14 -3.87
CA GLU A 63 -1.44 -1.98 -5.03
C GLU A 63 -2.70 -2.45 -5.76
N GLY A 64 -2.50 -2.87 -7.00
CA GLY A 64 -3.58 -3.41 -7.82
C GLY A 64 -3.44 -3.02 -9.29
N SER A 65 -4.56 -3.01 -10.00
CA SER A 65 -4.58 -2.70 -11.43
C SER A 65 -5.91 -2.14 -11.90
N PHE A 66 -5.89 -1.56 -13.09
CA PHE A 66 -7.05 -1.18 -13.86
C PHE A 66 -6.83 -1.53 -15.33
N GLU A 67 -7.93 -1.70 -16.07
CA GLU A 67 -7.89 -1.99 -17.50
C GLU A 67 -9.17 -1.53 -18.20
N GLY A 68 -9.18 -1.58 -19.53
CA GLY A 68 -10.37 -1.37 -20.33
C GLY A 68 -10.83 0.09 -20.43
N LEU A 69 -9.96 1.07 -20.15
CA LEU A 69 -10.30 2.47 -20.36
C LEU A 69 -10.66 2.74 -21.83
N SER A 70 -11.71 3.54 -22.04
CA SER A 70 -12.13 3.95 -23.39
C SER A 70 -11.18 4.97 -24.03
N SER A 71 -10.40 5.69 -23.21
CA SER A 71 -9.39 6.66 -23.60
C SER A 71 -8.06 6.41 -22.89
N THR A 72 -7.00 7.10 -23.35
CA THR A 72 -5.70 7.08 -22.68
C THR A 72 -5.82 7.56 -21.23
N TYR A 73 -5.16 6.85 -20.31
CA TYR A 73 -5.00 7.20 -18.91
C TYR A 73 -4.39 8.61 -18.76
N LEU A 74 -4.92 9.40 -17.83
CA LEU A 74 -4.41 10.74 -17.52
C LEU A 74 -3.81 10.79 -16.11
N PHE A 75 -4.60 10.41 -15.10
CA PHE A 75 -4.21 10.43 -13.69
C PHE A 75 -5.18 9.57 -12.87
N SER A 76 -4.74 9.17 -11.68
CA SER A 76 -5.56 8.54 -10.65
C SER A 76 -5.21 9.11 -9.28
N HIS A 77 -6.17 9.07 -8.37
CA HIS A 77 -6.03 9.64 -7.03
C HIS A 77 -6.94 8.95 -6.01
N LEU A 78 -6.62 9.15 -4.73
CA LEU A 78 -7.45 8.74 -3.59
C LEU A 78 -8.29 9.91 -3.10
N HIS A 79 -9.58 9.68 -2.85
CA HIS A 79 -10.49 10.67 -2.27
C HIS A 79 -10.66 10.48 -0.76
N ALA A 80 -10.85 11.60 -0.04
CA ALA A 80 -11.34 11.64 1.33
C ALA A 80 -12.87 11.71 1.35
N GLY A 81 -13.52 10.65 1.80
CA GLY A 81 -14.98 10.59 1.92
C GLY A 81 -15.47 9.16 2.12
N MET A 82 -16.78 9.00 2.24
CA MET A 82 -17.39 7.67 2.20
C MET A 82 -17.41 7.13 0.76
N ALA A 83 -17.53 5.82 0.61
CA ALA A 83 -17.69 5.20 -0.71
C ALA A 83 -18.92 5.79 -1.44
N GLY A 84 -18.73 6.25 -2.68
CA GLY A 84 -19.78 6.91 -3.47
C GLY A 84 -19.93 8.42 -3.21
N GLU A 85 -19.00 9.06 -2.49
CA GLU A 85 -18.94 10.52 -2.38
C GLU A 85 -17.81 11.12 -3.23
N ALA A 86 -18.07 12.25 -3.88
CA ALA A 86 -17.05 13.05 -4.57
C ALA A 86 -16.24 13.88 -3.54
N GLY A 87 -15.41 13.17 -2.78
CA GLY A 87 -14.55 13.74 -1.74
C GLY A 87 -13.40 14.59 -2.27
N GLY A 88 -12.67 15.27 -1.38
CA GLY A 88 -11.43 15.96 -1.76
C GLY A 88 -10.31 14.96 -2.10
N VAL A 89 -9.40 15.29 -3.01
CA VAL A 89 -8.25 14.45 -3.35
C VAL A 89 -7.20 14.50 -2.22
N LEU A 90 -6.80 13.34 -1.71
CA LEU A 90 -5.74 13.20 -0.70
C LEU A 90 -4.37 12.97 -1.34
N PHE A 91 -4.28 11.99 -2.24
CA PHE A 91 -3.02 11.55 -2.84
C PHE A 91 -3.21 11.28 -4.31
N THR A 92 -2.23 11.68 -5.13
CA THR A 92 -2.08 11.20 -6.50
C THR A 92 -1.44 9.82 -6.48
N LEU A 93 -1.96 8.90 -7.28
CA LEU A 93 -1.39 7.57 -7.45
C LEU A 93 -0.47 7.52 -8.67
N ASN A 94 0.59 6.73 -8.57
CA ASN A 94 1.59 6.53 -9.60
C ASN A 94 1.36 5.16 -10.27
N ALA A 95 0.62 5.16 -11.38
CA ALA A 95 0.42 3.99 -12.20
C ALA A 95 1.65 3.70 -13.09
N THR A 96 2.00 2.43 -13.22
CA THR A 96 2.74 1.95 -14.38
C THR A 96 1.72 1.64 -15.47
N VAL A 97 1.64 2.51 -16.47
CA VAL A 97 0.61 2.46 -17.52
C VAL A 97 1.03 1.48 -18.62
N ASP A 98 0.07 0.71 -19.10
CA ASP A 98 0.26 -0.23 -20.21
C ASP A 98 0.59 0.50 -21.51
N THR A 99 1.22 -0.20 -22.46
CA THR A 99 1.67 0.36 -23.74
C THR A 99 0.55 1.03 -24.54
N ASP A 100 -0.68 0.51 -24.46
CA ASP A 100 -1.84 1.08 -25.16
C ASP A 100 -2.49 2.26 -24.43
N GLY A 101 -2.02 2.56 -23.21
CA GLY A 101 -2.52 3.62 -22.37
C GLY A 101 -3.88 3.35 -21.73
N LYS A 102 -4.42 2.12 -21.79
CA LYS A 102 -5.80 1.81 -21.37
C LYS A 102 -5.91 0.93 -20.14
N GLY A 103 -4.78 0.47 -19.64
CA GLY A 103 -4.66 -0.21 -18.37
C GLY A 103 -3.39 0.21 -17.64
N GLY A 104 -3.19 -0.36 -16.47
CA GLY A 104 -1.98 -0.16 -15.70
C GLY A 104 -2.03 -0.82 -14.34
N THR A 105 -0.88 -0.80 -13.67
CA THR A 105 -0.69 -1.39 -12.36
C THR A 105 -0.21 -0.36 -11.35
N TYR A 106 -0.60 -0.55 -10.09
CA TYR A 106 -0.07 0.16 -8.94
C TYR A 106 0.75 -0.82 -8.12
N THR A 107 1.98 -0.43 -7.80
CA THR A 107 2.83 -1.18 -6.88
C THR A 107 3.01 -0.39 -5.60
N THR A 108 3.13 -1.10 -4.48
CA THR A 108 3.39 -0.48 -3.17
C THR A 108 4.64 0.39 -3.18
N ALA A 109 5.69 -0.03 -3.91
CA ALA A 109 6.93 0.72 -4.05
C ALA A 109 6.75 2.16 -4.58
N ASN A 110 5.75 2.38 -5.44
CA ASN A 110 5.47 3.70 -6.02
C ASN A 110 4.28 4.41 -5.35
N ASN A 111 3.57 3.74 -4.45
CA ASN A 111 2.32 4.19 -3.85
C ASN A 111 2.31 3.89 -2.35
N THR A 112 3.27 4.48 -1.63
CA THR A 112 3.38 4.45 -0.17
C THR A 112 3.29 5.88 0.37
N PHE A 113 2.43 6.12 1.36
CA PHE A 113 2.13 7.44 1.91
C PHE A 113 2.19 7.41 3.44
N THR A 114 2.61 8.52 4.07
CA THR A 114 2.72 8.68 5.54
C THR A 114 2.17 10.01 6.02
#